data_AF-A0A258DGS5-F1
#
_entry.id   AF-A0A258DGS5-F1
#
_cell.length_a   1.000
_cell.length_b   1.000
_cell.length_c   1.000
_cell.angle_alpha   90.00
_cell.angle_beta   90.00
_cell.angle_gamma   90.00
#
_symmetry.space_group_name_H-M   'P 1'
#
loop_
_entity.id
_entity.type
_entity.pdbx_description
1 polymer ?
#
loop_
_entity_poly.entity_id
_entity_poly.type
_entity_poly.pdbx_seq_one_letter_code
_entity_poly.pdbx_strand_id
1 'polypeptide(L)'
;MTSQAQSVEPLPNVRGLVLLGFPLHPPEKPSVERAAHLSDIRIPLLFIQGTRDALAQPALLQEVLKSLGKRATYRPVRDADHSFGVLVRSGRSDQEVFSEVAEAAATWIGKRKAAPRSAGSRTPIRPSGNARKNV
;
A
#
# COMPACT_ATOMS: atom_id res chain seq x y z
N MET A 1 -7.88 -3.51 -9.20
CA MET A 1 -6.58 -3.41 -8.48
C MET A 1 -6.78 -3.59 -6.98
N THR A 2 -5.77 -4.05 -6.22
CA THR A 2 -5.87 -4.28 -4.75
C THR A 2 -6.36 -3.07 -3.96
N SER A 3 -5.95 -1.85 -4.34
CA SER A 3 -6.42 -0.62 -3.67
C SER A 3 -7.92 -0.38 -3.86
N GLN A 4 -8.50 -0.75 -5.01
CA GLN A 4 -9.94 -0.66 -5.24
C GLN A 4 -10.72 -1.71 -4.44
N ALA A 5 -10.19 -2.93 -4.34
CA ALA A 5 -10.80 -3.94 -3.47
C ALA A 5 -10.82 -3.44 -2.01
N GLN A 6 -9.68 -2.92 -1.53
CA GLN A 6 -9.53 -2.37 -0.18
C GLN A 6 -10.42 -1.14 0.09
N SER A 7 -10.76 -0.34 -0.92
CA SER A 7 -11.64 0.82 -0.75
C SER A 7 -13.11 0.43 -0.67
N VAL A 8 -13.52 -0.62 -1.39
CA VAL A 8 -14.90 -1.13 -1.36
C VAL A 8 -15.16 -1.89 -0.06
N GLU A 9 -14.28 -2.84 0.27
CA GLU A 9 -14.37 -3.63 1.48
C GLU A 9 -12.97 -3.82 2.09
N PRO A 10 -12.76 -3.50 3.38
CA PRO A 10 -11.46 -3.69 4.01
C PRO A 10 -11.02 -5.16 3.96
N LEU A 11 -9.90 -5.43 3.30
CA LEU A 11 -9.36 -6.78 3.20
C LEU A 11 -8.93 -7.28 4.59
N PRO A 12 -9.23 -8.55 4.92
CA PRO A 12 -8.94 -9.10 6.25
C PRO A 12 -7.44 -9.09 6.52
N ASN A 13 -7.07 -8.63 7.72
CA ASN A 13 -5.68 -8.57 8.20
C ASN A 13 -4.72 -7.67 7.41
N VAL A 14 -5.19 -6.89 6.43
CA VAL A 14 -4.35 -5.93 5.70
C VAL A 14 -4.12 -4.68 6.58
N ARG A 15 -2.86 -4.30 6.75
CA ARG A 15 -2.43 -3.21 7.66
C ARG A 15 -1.89 -1.97 6.97
N GLY A 16 -1.70 -2.06 5.68
CA GLY A 16 -1.28 -0.96 4.83
C GLY A 16 -1.13 -1.44 3.39
N LEU A 17 -1.07 -0.50 2.45
CA LEU A 17 -0.76 -0.79 1.06
C LEU A 17 0.52 -0.08 0.66
N VAL A 18 1.38 -0.79 -0.07
CA VAL A 18 2.51 -0.20 -0.78
C VAL A 18 2.11 -0.08 -2.24
N LEU A 19 2.10 1.15 -2.74
CA LEU A 19 1.74 1.53 -4.09
C LEU A 19 3.04 1.93 -4.81
N LEU A 20 3.55 1.01 -5.63
CA LEU A 20 4.77 1.19 -6.42
C LEU A 20 4.37 1.72 -7.79
N GLY A 21 4.85 2.91 -8.16
CA GLY A 21 4.50 3.53 -9.44
C GLY A 21 2.98 3.60 -9.61
N PHE A 22 2.24 4.22 -8.68
CA PHE A 22 0.78 4.26 -8.78
C PHE A 22 0.34 5.14 -9.97
N PRO A 23 -0.37 4.60 -10.99
CA PRO A 23 -0.74 5.39 -12.16
C PRO A 23 -1.98 6.25 -11.85
N LEU A 24 -1.79 7.56 -11.68
CA LEU A 24 -2.88 8.53 -11.50
C LEU A 24 -3.69 8.70 -12.77
N HIS A 25 -3.03 8.66 -13.93
CA HIS A 25 -3.65 8.90 -15.23
C HIS A 25 -2.85 8.23 -16.35
N PRO A 26 -3.44 8.02 -17.56
CA PRO A 26 -2.65 7.63 -18.72
C PRO A 26 -1.71 8.78 -19.16
N PRO A 27 -0.69 8.49 -19.98
CA PRO A 27 0.13 9.55 -20.57
C PRO A 27 -0.77 10.57 -21.28
N GLU A 28 -0.39 11.85 -21.22
CA GLU A 28 -1.05 12.96 -21.94
C GLU A 28 -2.47 13.36 -21.50
N LYS A 29 -3.08 12.67 -20.53
CA LYS A 29 -4.39 13.06 -19.96
C LYS A 29 -4.31 13.24 -18.45
N PRO A 30 -3.68 14.31 -17.95
CA PRO A 30 -3.42 14.48 -16.53
C PRO A 30 -4.72 14.57 -15.72
N SER A 31 -4.90 13.68 -14.75
CA SER A 31 -6.05 13.69 -13.82
C SER A 31 -5.72 12.94 -12.54
N VAL A 32 -6.58 13.09 -11.52
CA VAL A 32 -6.49 12.34 -10.24
C VAL A 32 -7.63 11.32 -10.09
N GLU A 33 -8.43 11.10 -11.13
CA GLU A 33 -9.64 10.27 -11.05
C GLU A 33 -9.34 8.82 -10.63
N ARG A 34 -8.22 8.24 -11.09
CA ARG A 34 -7.80 6.88 -10.69
C ARG A 34 -7.39 6.78 -9.23
N ALA A 35 -7.20 7.91 -8.54
CA ALA A 35 -6.91 7.96 -7.11
C ALA A 35 -8.14 8.26 -6.25
N ALA A 36 -9.30 8.53 -6.86
CA ALA A 36 -10.49 8.97 -6.12
C ALA A 36 -10.89 7.99 -5.00
N HIS A 37 -10.79 6.68 -5.24
CA HIS A 37 -11.14 5.63 -4.27
C HIS A 37 -10.16 5.53 -3.09
N LEU A 38 -8.98 6.16 -3.15
CA LEU A 38 -8.00 6.11 -2.06
C LEU A 38 -8.47 6.87 -0.82
N SER A 39 -9.42 7.81 -0.97
CA SER A 39 -10.05 8.55 0.13
C SER A 39 -10.75 7.60 1.11
N ASP A 40 -11.36 6.52 0.61
CA ASP A 40 -12.11 5.53 1.39
C ASP A 40 -11.21 4.53 2.14
N ILE A 41 -9.92 4.45 1.79
CA ILE A 41 -8.98 3.51 2.41
C ILE A 41 -8.49 4.05 3.76
N ARG A 42 -8.97 3.48 4.86
CA ARG A 42 -8.64 3.96 6.23
C ARG A 42 -7.28 3.51 6.77
N ILE A 43 -6.62 2.56 6.11
CA ILE A 43 -5.29 2.07 6.51
C ILE A 43 -4.16 2.93 5.90
N PRO A 44 -2.94 2.89 6.47
CA PRO A 44 -1.79 3.59 5.91
C PRO A 44 -1.47 3.19 4.46
N LEU A 45 -1.07 4.18 3.66
CA LEU A 45 -0.68 4.04 2.25
C LEU A 45 0.76 4.54 2.08
N LEU A 46 1.61 3.73 1.47
CA LEU A 46 2.95 4.14 1.04
C LEU A 46 2.96 4.31 -0.47
N PHE A 47 3.32 5.48 -0.95
CA PHE A 47 3.57 5.76 -2.36
C PHE A 47 5.07 5.79 -2.59
N ILE A 48 5.56 4.88 -3.41
CA ILE A 48 6.93 4.92 -3.94
C ILE A 48 6.83 5.23 -5.42
N GLN A 49 7.30 6.43 -5.82
CA GLN A 49 7.08 6.93 -7.17
C GLN A 49 8.37 7.49 -7.76
N GLY A 50 8.66 7.15 -9.01
CA GLY A 50 9.70 7.83 -9.78
C GLY A 50 9.38 9.33 -9.96
N THR A 51 10.37 10.20 -9.83
CA THR A 51 10.18 11.65 -10.01
C THR A 51 9.92 12.06 -11.47
N ARG A 52 10.16 11.16 -12.42
CA ARG A 52 9.91 11.34 -13.86
C ARG A 52 8.73 10.51 -14.38
N ASP A 53 7.90 9.98 -13.49
CA ASP A 53 6.76 9.16 -13.87
C ASP A 53 5.72 9.96 -14.67
N ALA A 54 5.55 9.60 -15.95
CA ALA A 54 4.58 10.23 -16.85
C ALA A 54 3.12 9.90 -16.53
N LEU A 55 2.87 8.87 -15.71
CA LEU A 55 1.55 8.43 -15.26
C LEU A 55 1.14 9.06 -13.92
N ALA A 56 2.05 9.78 -13.27
CA ALA A 56 1.80 10.43 -11.98
C ALA A 56 2.62 11.72 -11.86
N GLN A 57 2.11 12.79 -12.49
CA GLN A 57 2.78 14.09 -12.41
C GLN A 57 2.95 14.54 -10.96
N PRO A 58 4.13 15.07 -10.56
CA PRO A 58 4.40 15.42 -9.17
C PRO A 58 3.36 16.33 -8.53
N ALA A 59 2.85 17.33 -9.27
CA ALA A 59 1.83 18.25 -8.75
C ALA A 59 0.52 17.52 -8.37
N LEU A 60 0.01 16.68 -9.28
CA LEU A 60 -1.21 15.89 -9.05
C LEU A 60 -1.02 14.87 -7.93
N LEU A 61 0.15 14.22 -7.86
CA LEU A 61 0.46 13.32 -6.77
C LEU A 61 0.46 14.04 -5.43
N GLN A 62 1.03 15.26 -5.35
CA GLN A 62 0.99 16.06 -4.13
C GLN A 62 -0.44 16.43 -3.71
N GLU A 63 -1.35 16.70 -4.65
CA GLU A 63 -2.78 16.93 -4.34
C GLU A 63 -3.43 15.70 -3.70
N VAL A 64 -3.20 14.52 -4.28
CA VAL A 64 -3.68 13.24 -3.73
C VAL A 64 -3.09 12.98 -2.34
N LEU A 65 -1.78 13.17 -2.17
CA LEU A 65 -1.12 12.97 -0.87
C LEU A 65 -1.69 13.90 0.22
N LYS A 66 -1.96 15.16 -0.13
CA LYS A 66 -2.58 16.14 0.78
C LYS A 66 -3.99 15.71 1.20
N SER A 67 -4.82 15.24 0.27
CA SER A 67 -6.19 14.81 0.58
C SER A 67 -6.23 13.56 1.48
N LEU A 68 -5.22 12.69 1.38
CA LEU A 68 -5.07 11.50 2.21
C LEU A 68 -4.53 11.81 3.62
N GLY A 69 -3.86 12.95 3.80
CA GLY A 69 -3.33 13.42 5.07
C GLY A 69 -2.34 12.44 5.71
N LYS A 70 -2.44 12.24 7.03
CA LYS A 70 -1.51 11.42 7.82
C LYS A 70 -1.46 9.93 7.42
N ARG A 71 -2.41 9.46 6.62
CA ARG A 71 -2.43 8.07 6.13
C ARG A 71 -1.40 7.86 5.02
N ALA A 72 -1.09 8.89 4.24
CA ALA A 72 -0.16 8.79 3.13
C ALA A 72 1.29 9.01 3.58
N THR A 73 2.18 8.15 3.12
CA THR A 73 3.63 8.33 3.17
C THR A 73 4.14 8.39 1.74
N TYR A 74 4.95 9.39 1.41
CA TYR A 74 5.54 9.54 0.08
C TYR A 74 7.04 9.27 0.10
N ARG A 75 7.52 8.50 -0.89
CA ARG A 75 8.92 8.19 -1.14
C ARG A 75 9.24 8.40 -2.63
N PRO A 76 9.77 9.57 -3.01
CA PRO A 76 10.22 9.79 -4.38
C PRO A 76 11.49 8.99 -4.68
N VAL A 77 11.55 8.38 -5.87
CA VAL A 77 12.76 7.75 -6.42
C VAL A 77 13.31 8.69 -7.48
N ARG A 78 14.44 9.31 -7.17
CA ARG A 78 15.03 10.37 -7.98
C ARG A 78 15.42 9.85 -9.38
N ASP A 79 15.09 10.65 -10.40
CA ASP A 79 15.41 10.44 -11.82
C ASP A 79 14.79 9.18 -12.45
N ALA A 80 13.93 8.48 -11.71
CA ALA A 80 13.28 7.26 -12.13
C ALA A 80 11.90 7.52 -12.76
N ASP A 81 11.52 6.68 -13.72
CA ASP A 81 10.21 6.68 -14.36
C ASP A 81 9.19 5.79 -13.63
N HIS A 82 8.07 5.45 -14.29
CA HIS A 82 7.01 4.61 -13.75
C HIS A 82 7.46 3.21 -13.32
N SER A 83 8.38 2.61 -14.09
CA SER A 83 8.91 1.27 -13.84
C SER A 83 10.21 1.32 -13.03
N PHE A 84 10.52 2.48 -12.45
CA PHE A 84 11.77 2.81 -11.78
C PHE A 84 13.02 2.79 -12.67
N GLY A 85 12.84 2.87 -14.00
CA GLY A 85 13.95 3.04 -14.93
C GLY A 85 14.58 4.43 -14.78
N VAL A 86 15.90 4.47 -14.58
CA VAL A 86 16.65 5.72 -14.41
C VAL A 86 17.40 6.12 -15.67
N LEU A 87 17.67 7.41 -15.82
CA LEU A 87 18.49 7.89 -16.93
C LEU A 87 19.94 7.39 -16.77
N VAL A 88 20.59 7.03 -17.87
CA VAL A 88 22.03 6.67 -17.87
C VAL A 88 22.89 7.74 -17.19
N ARG A 89 22.61 9.03 -17.44
CA ARG A 89 23.31 10.16 -16.83
C ARG A 89 23.14 10.28 -15.31
N SER A 90 22.21 9.55 -14.71
CA SER A 90 22.07 9.50 -13.25
C SER A 90 23.24 8.77 -12.59
N GLY A 91 23.97 7.94 -13.35
CA GLY A 91 25.07 7.11 -12.83
C GLY A 91 24.60 5.95 -11.96
N ARG A 92 23.30 5.71 -11.86
CA ARG A 92 22.68 4.66 -11.04
C ARG A 92 22.31 3.47 -11.90
N SER A 93 22.52 2.27 -11.37
CA SER A 93 22.05 1.01 -11.94
C SER A 93 20.62 0.70 -11.49
N ASP A 94 19.92 -0.13 -12.26
CA ASP A 94 18.60 -0.63 -11.89
C ASP A 94 18.64 -1.35 -10.54
N GLN A 95 19.69 -2.13 -10.27
CA GLN A 95 19.84 -2.86 -9.01
C GLN A 95 19.90 -1.93 -7.79
N GLU A 96 20.61 -0.82 -7.88
CA GLU A 96 20.66 0.19 -6.80
C GLU A 96 19.29 0.82 -6.58
N VAL A 97 18.56 1.09 -7.65
CA VAL A 97 17.23 1.70 -7.58
C VAL A 97 16.21 0.72 -6.99
N PHE A 98 16.21 -0.54 -7.42
CA PHE A 98 15.34 -1.56 -6.85
C PHE A 98 15.68 -1.85 -5.37
N SER A 99 16.96 -1.78 -5.00
CA SER A 99 17.37 -1.90 -3.60
C SER A 99 16.83 -0.74 -2.76
N GLU A 100 16.89 0.51 -3.25
CA GLU A 100 16.28 1.68 -2.60
C GLU A 100 14.76 1.49 -2.41
N VAL A 101 14.05 1.07 -3.46
CA VAL A 101 12.61 0.83 -3.43
C VAL A 101 12.25 -0.25 -2.40
N ALA A 102 12.98 -1.36 -2.41
CA ALA A 102 12.78 -2.48 -1.50
C ALA A 102 13.06 -2.07 -0.04
N GLU A 103 14.14 -1.33 0.22
CA GLU A 103 14.50 -0.85 1.55
C GLU A 103 13.48 0.16 2.09
N ALA A 104 13.00 1.07 1.24
CA ALA A 104 11.95 2.02 1.60
C ALA A 104 10.64 1.31 1.99
N ALA A 105 10.25 0.29 1.23
CA ALA A 105 9.10 -0.55 1.54
C ALA A 105 9.30 -1.34 2.85
N ALA A 106 10.41 -2.06 2.99
CA ALA A 106 10.73 -2.88 4.16
C ALA A 106 10.76 -2.04 5.44
N THR A 107 11.43 -0.88 5.40
CA THR A 107 11.49 0.06 6.52
C THR A 107 10.11 0.56 6.93
N TRP A 108 9.25 0.85 5.96
CA TRP A 108 7.89 1.31 6.25
C TRP A 108 7.00 0.20 6.82
N ILE A 109 7.14 -1.02 6.31
CA ILE A 109 6.45 -2.24 6.78
C ILE A 109 6.87 -2.55 8.21
N GLY A 110 8.17 -2.54 8.53
CA GLY A 110 8.70 -2.82 9.86
C GLY A 110 8.22 -1.85 10.95
N LYS A 111 7.83 -0.63 10.56
CA LYS A 111 7.24 0.37 11.49
C LYS A 111 5.75 0.13 11.77
N ARG A 112 5.07 -0.78 11.05
CA ARG A 112 3.66 -1.07 11.28
C ARG A 112 3.53 -1.99 12.49
N LYS A 113 2.71 -1.59 13.47
CA LYS A 113 2.37 -2.45 14.62
C LYS A 113 1.69 -3.73 14.11
N ALA A 114 2.00 -4.89 14.69
CA ALA A 114 1.32 -6.15 14.39
C ALA A 114 -0.21 -6.01 14.53
N ALA A 115 -0.98 -6.78 13.75
CA ALA A 115 -2.42 -6.81 13.94
C ALA A 115 -2.71 -7.40 15.31
N PRO A 116 -3.71 -6.89 16.06
CA PRO A 116 -4.30 -7.72 17.08
C PRO A 116 -4.72 -9.00 16.36
N ARG A 117 -4.15 -10.14 16.76
CA ARG A 117 -4.56 -11.43 16.22
C ARG A 117 -6.07 -11.47 16.34
N SER A 118 -6.77 -11.62 15.22
CA SER A 118 -8.20 -11.91 15.31
C SER A 118 -8.32 -13.13 16.23
N ALA A 119 -9.06 -12.97 17.32
CA ALA A 119 -9.43 -14.09 18.16
C ALA A 119 -10.30 -14.97 17.27
N GLY A 120 -9.67 -15.92 16.57
CA GLY A 120 -10.39 -16.99 15.92
C GLY A 120 -11.32 -17.55 16.97
N SER A 121 -12.62 -17.56 16.67
CA SER A 121 -13.65 -18.17 17.50
C SER A 121 -13.29 -19.63 17.68
N ARG A 122 -12.50 -19.94 18.71
CA ARG A 122 -12.45 -21.27 19.28
C ARG A 122 -13.77 -21.44 20.00
N THR A 123 -14.80 -21.80 19.25
CA THR A 123 -15.99 -22.41 19.83
C THR A 123 -15.47 -23.60 20.64
N PRO A 124 -15.59 -23.59 21.98
CA PRO A 124 -15.17 -24.72 22.78
C PRO A 124 -16.06 -25.90 22.35
N ILE A 125 -15.44 -26.99 21.89
CA ILE A 125 -16.16 -28.25 21.70
C ILE A 125 -16.64 -28.65 23.08
N ARG A 126 -17.93 -28.49 23.33
CA ARG A 126 -18.57 -28.88 24.60
C ARG A 126 -18.40 -30.39 24.73
N PRO A 127 -17.75 -30.92 25.78
CA PRO A 127 -17.69 -32.35 25.98
C PRO A 127 -19.12 -32.86 26.16
N SER A 128 -19.49 -33.86 25.37
CA SER A 128 -20.76 -34.58 25.51
C SER A 128 -20.80 -35.15 26.94
N GLY A 129 -21.64 -34.54 27.79
CA GLY A 129 -21.79 -34.93 29.18
C GLY A 129 -22.40 -36.32 29.24
N ASN A 130 -21.60 -37.28 29.73
CA ASN A 130 -22.09 -38.57 30.15
C ASN A 130 -22.71 -38.42 31.55
N ALA A 131 -24.03 -38.48 31.64
CA ALA A 131 -24.80 -38.59 32.87
C ALA A 131 -25.90 -39.62 32.56
N ARG A 132 -26.14 -40.69 33.34
CA ARG A 132 -26.03 -40.85 34.79
C ARG A 132 -25.79 -42.32 35.14
N LYS A 133 -25.13 -42.53 36.28
CA LYS A 133 -25.15 -43.76 37.08
C LYS A 133 -26.48 -43.90 37.85
N ASN A 134 -26.89 -45.16 38.01
CA ASN A 134 -27.62 -45.80 39.12
C ASN A 134 -29.07 -45.38 39.41
N VAL A 135 -30.02 -46.33 39.26
CA VAL A 135 -30.55 -47.22 40.32
C VAL A 135 -30.98 -48.53 39.67
#